data_AF-A0A7S1AK74-F1
#
_entry.id   AF-A0A7S1AK74-F1
#
_cell.length_a   1.000
_cell.length_b   1.000
_cell.length_c   1.000
_cell.angle_alpha   90.00
_cell.angle_beta   90.00
_cell.angle_gamma   90.00
#
_symmetry.space_group_name_H-M   'P 1'
#
loop_
_entity.id
_entity.type
_entity.pdbx_description
1 polymer ?
#
loop_
_entity_poly.entity_id
_entity_poly.type
_entity_poly.pdbx_seq_one_letter_code
_entity_poly.pdbx_strand_id
1 'polypeptide(L)'
;VIQKVRLAQPESFEELSKELEESLNAELESTGSQQQKMREESEKGLEQARRRIEQINEQRRKEGERKTLEAKRRREQEELSKALLKELTDLVNAAEESSKNLQEKAKPLEGDAELSVEDVEGTMNAVEDAGAEAKTLTKSCTDFITSKGPEMKDPSIQPAGASPSEAKQTLVELLHRI
;
A
#
# COMPACT_ATOMS: atom_id res chain seq x y z
N VAL A 1 -36.40 31.20 5.01
CA VAL A 1 -34.96 31.12 5.35
C VAL A 1 -34.63 30.00 6.34
N ILE A 2 -35.43 29.76 7.40
CA ILE A 2 -35.20 28.70 8.41
C ILE A 2 -34.87 27.32 7.81
N GLN A 3 -35.62 26.87 6.80
CA GLN A 3 -35.37 25.57 6.15
C GLN A 3 -34.03 25.52 5.41
N LYS A 4 -33.58 26.64 4.81
CA LYS A 4 -32.26 26.73 4.17
C LYS A 4 -31.16 26.59 5.22
N VAL A 5 -31.29 27.29 6.35
CA VAL A 5 -30.35 27.22 7.47
C VAL A 5 -30.21 25.78 7.99
N ARG A 6 -31.32 25.06 8.19
CA ARG A 6 -31.31 23.65 8.65
C ARG A 6 -30.50 22.72 7.75
N LEU A 7 -30.39 23.04 6.46
CA LEU A 7 -29.68 22.24 5.46
C LEU A 7 -28.31 22.83 5.08
N ALA A 8 -27.88 23.90 5.75
CA ALA A 8 -26.65 24.59 5.46
C ALA A 8 -25.43 23.65 5.52
N GLN A 9 -24.51 23.86 4.58
CA GLN A 9 -23.17 23.28 4.64
C GLN A 9 -22.25 24.17 5.48
N PRO A 10 -21.11 23.66 5.97
CA PRO A 10 -20.15 24.43 6.74
C PRO A 10 -19.77 25.77 6.08
N GLU A 11 -19.63 25.77 4.75
CA GLU A 11 -19.19 26.91 3.95
C GLU A 11 -20.30 27.96 3.76
N SER A 12 -21.57 27.55 3.83
CA SER A 12 -22.73 28.43 3.58
C SER A 12 -23.45 28.87 4.85
N PHE A 13 -23.10 28.31 6.01
CA PHE A 13 -23.86 28.48 7.25
C PHE A 13 -23.86 29.92 7.76
N GLU A 14 -22.73 30.62 7.65
CA GLU A 14 -22.59 31.99 8.13
C GLU A 14 -23.50 32.94 7.34
N GLU A 15 -23.46 32.86 6.00
CA GLU A 15 -24.32 33.64 5.12
C GLU A 15 -25.81 33.36 5.37
N LEU A 16 -26.20 32.08 5.44
CA LEU A 16 -27.60 31.69 5.66
C LEU A 16 -28.12 32.06 7.06
N SER A 17 -27.25 32.02 8.07
CA SER A 17 -27.60 32.47 9.43
C SER A 17 -27.85 33.96 9.47
N LYS A 18 -27.04 34.74 8.74
CA LYS A 18 -27.21 36.18 8.61
C LYS A 18 -28.49 36.54 7.84
N GLU A 19 -28.78 35.86 6.72
CA GLU A 19 -30.04 36.00 5.96
C GLU A 19 -31.26 35.75 6.87
N LEU A 20 -31.16 34.77 7.79
CA LEU A 20 -32.22 34.45 8.73
C LEU A 20 -32.41 35.55 9.77
N GLU A 21 -31.31 36.03 10.36
CA GLU A 21 -31.33 37.10 11.35
C GLU A 21 -31.88 38.40 10.78
N GLU A 22 -31.45 38.79 9.57
CA GLU A 22 -31.97 39.96 8.85
C GLU A 22 -33.48 39.82 8.57
N SER A 23 -33.93 38.65 8.12
CA SER A 23 -35.35 38.38 7.88
C SER A 23 -36.20 38.44 9.15
N LEU A 24 -35.67 37.94 10.27
CA LEU A 24 -36.33 38.03 11.57
C LEU A 24 -36.41 39.48 12.03
N ASN A 25 -35.32 40.24 11.96
CA ASN A 25 -35.34 41.63 12.41
C ASN A 25 -36.31 42.50 11.60
N ALA A 26 -36.48 42.23 10.30
CA ALA A 26 -37.40 42.98 9.44
C ALA A 26 -38.88 42.63 9.69
N GLU A 27 -39.20 41.34 9.84
CA GLU A 27 -40.59 40.88 9.74
C GLU A 27 -41.20 40.38 11.05
N LEU A 28 -40.40 40.17 12.10
CA LEU A 28 -40.86 39.42 13.26
C LEU A 28 -41.93 40.14 14.08
N GLU A 29 -41.89 41.47 14.19
CA GLU A 29 -42.91 42.26 14.88
C GLU A 29 -44.26 42.27 14.12
N SER A 30 -44.23 42.09 12.79
CA SER A 30 -45.44 42.05 11.95
C SER A 30 -46.20 40.72 12.07
N THR A 31 -45.58 39.68 12.64
CA THR A 31 -46.18 38.34 12.77
C THR A 31 -47.17 38.17 13.93
N GLY A 32 -47.31 39.17 14.81
CA GLY A 32 -48.30 39.20 15.89
C GLY A 32 -48.22 37.97 16.82
N SER A 33 -49.31 37.20 16.91
CA SER A 33 -49.40 36.02 17.78
C SER A 33 -48.45 34.87 17.42
N GLN A 34 -47.84 34.89 16.22
CA GLN A 34 -46.88 33.88 15.79
C GLN A 34 -45.41 34.22 16.11
N GLN A 35 -45.16 35.43 16.63
CA GLN A 35 -43.81 35.95 16.86
C GLN A 35 -42.94 35.00 17.69
N GLN A 36 -43.46 34.53 18.82
CA GLN A 36 -42.75 33.62 19.72
C GLN A 36 -42.40 32.29 19.02
N LYS A 37 -43.36 31.71 18.28
CA LYS A 37 -43.14 30.47 17.53
C LYS A 37 -42.07 30.65 16.43
N MET A 38 -42.04 31.80 15.76
CA MET A 38 -41.06 32.08 14.71
C MET A 38 -39.63 32.19 15.27
N ARG A 39 -39.47 32.80 16.46
CA ARG A 39 -38.18 32.82 17.19
C ARG A 39 -37.71 31.41 17.53
N GLU A 40 -38.57 30.62 18.17
CA GLU A 40 -38.26 29.24 18.57
C GLU A 40 -37.90 28.35 17.38
N GLU A 41 -38.62 28.43 16.27
CA GLU A 41 -38.33 27.62 15.08
C GLU A 41 -37.04 28.03 14.37
N SER A 42 -36.68 29.31 14.46
CA SER A 42 -35.42 29.83 13.95
C SER A 42 -34.23 29.39 14.78
N GLU A 43 -34.33 29.49 16.11
CA GLU A 43 -33.31 28.99 17.05
C GLU A 43 -33.10 27.48 16.89
N LYS A 44 -34.17 26.69 16.85
CA LYS A 44 -34.09 25.24 16.56
C LYS A 44 -33.46 24.98 15.19
N GLY A 45 -33.75 25.81 14.20
CA GLY A 45 -33.16 25.70 12.87
C GLY A 45 -31.65 25.90 12.88
N LEU A 46 -31.18 26.93 13.59
CA LEU A 46 -29.76 27.22 13.79
C LEU A 46 -29.06 26.12 14.59
N GLU A 47 -29.70 25.61 15.64
CA GLU A 47 -29.13 24.54 16.45
C GLU A 47 -28.99 23.23 15.65
N GLN A 48 -30.02 22.85 14.89
CA GLN A 48 -29.97 21.68 13.99
C GLN A 48 -28.85 21.81 12.95
N ALA A 49 -28.71 22.99 12.37
CA ALA A 49 -27.64 23.29 11.41
C ALA A 49 -26.26 23.13 12.05
N ARG A 50 -26.04 23.72 13.24
CA ARG A 50 -24.77 23.60 13.98
C ARG A 50 -24.41 22.14 14.26
N ARG A 51 -25.35 21.35 14.77
CA ARG A 51 -25.14 19.91 15.05
C ARG A 51 -24.78 19.14 13.77
N ARG A 52 -25.46 19.43 12.65
CA ARG A 52 -25.18 18.79 11.37
C ARG A 52 -23.78 19.16 10.84
N ILE A 53 -23.40 20.44 10.95
CA ILE A 53 -22.09 20.94 10.51
C ILE A 53 -20.98 20.29 11.33
N GLU A 54 -21.16 20.14 12.64
CA GLU A 54 -20.22 19.42 13.50
C GLU A 54 -20.01 17.97 13.02
N GLN A 55 -21.10 17.25 12.73
CA GLN A 55 -21.03 15.89 12.18
C GLN A 55 -20.33 15.83 10.82
N ILE A 56 -20.62 16.77 9.92
CA ILE A 56 -19.98 16.85 8.60
C ILE A 56 -18.48 17.11 8.74
N ASN A 57 -18.09 18.05 9.60
CA ASN A 57 -16.68 18.38 9.82
C ASN A 57 -15.92 17.20 10.44
N GLU A 58 -16.51 16.52 11.41
CA GLU A 58 -15.91 15.34 12.01
C GLU A 58 -15.79 14.18 11.01
N GLN A 59 -16.79 13.97 10.16
CA GLN A 59 -16.72 12.97 9.09
C GLN A 59 -15.63 13.31 8.07
N ARG A 60 -15.54 14.57 7.63
CA ARG A 60 -14.48 15.03 6.71
C ARG A 60 -13.10 14.87 7.32
N ARG A 61 -12.94 15.16 8.62
CA ARG A 61 -11.68 14.94 9.36
C ARG A 61 -11.31 13.46 9.36
N LYS A 62 -12.22 12.57 9.76
CA LYS A 62 -11.97 11.11 9.77
C LYS A 62 -11.65 10.56 8.38
N GLU A 63 -12.36 11.01 7.35
CA GLU A 63 -12.11 10.59 5.98
C GLU A 63 -10.75 11.09 5.48
N GLY A 64 -10.39 12.33 5.79
CA GLY A 64 -9.08 12.89 5.50
C GLY A 64 -7.95 12.10 6.16
N GLU A 65 -8.07 11.80 7.46
CA GLU A 65 -7.12 10.98 8.21
C GLU A 65 -7.02 9.55 7.67
N ARG A 66 -8.15 8.94 7.30
CA ARG A 66 -8.16 7.61 6.70
C ARG A 66 -7.42 7.62 5.36
N LYS A 67 -7.69 8.59 4.49
CA LYS A 67 -7.01 8.71 3.18
C LYS A 67 -5.51 8.92 3.33
N THR A 68 -5.07 9.76 4.26
CA THR A 68 -3.64 9.99 4.49
C THR A 68 -2.95 8.75 5.07
N LEU A 69 -3.57 8.05 6.02
CA LEU A 69 -3.05 6.81 6.59
C LEU A 69 -2.98 5.69 5.53
N GLU A 70 -4.03 5.51 4.73
CA GLU A 70 -4.05 4.52 3.65
C GLU A 70 -2.98 4.83 2.59
N ALA A 71 -2.82 6.09 2.20
CA ALA A 71 -1.79 6.50 1.25
C ALA A 71 -0.37 6.28 1.81
N LYS A 72 -0.14 6.56 3.10
CA LYS A 72 1.14 6.30 3.76
C LYS A 72 1.43 4.80 3.83
N ARG A 73 0.47 3.99 4.28
CA ARG A 73 0.61 2.53 4.36
C ARG A 73 0.91 1.92 2.98
N ARG A 74 0.23 2.41 1.95
CA ARG A 74 0.46 1.95 0.57
C ARG A 74 1.89 2.25 0.10
N ARG A 75 2.38 3.47 0.31
CA ARG A 75 3.76 3.84 -0.04
C ARG A 75 4.78 2.99 0.73
N GLU A 76 4.60 2.81 2.03
CA GLU A 76 5.50 2.00 2.85
C GLU A 76 5.56 0.55 2.38
N GLN A 77 4.41 -0.03 2.00
CA GLN A 77 4.36 -1.39 1.47
C GLN A 77 4.96 -1.49 0.05
N GLU A 78 4.74 -0.50 -0.82
CA GLU A 78 5.35 -0.46 -2.15
C GLU A 78 6.88 -0.39 -2.06
N GLU A 79 7.42 0.45 -1.18
CA GLU A 79 8.87 0.56 -0.97
C GLU A 79 9.45 -0.71 -0.32
N LEU A 80 8.74 -1.32 0.63
CA LEU A 80 9.14 -2.60 1.22
C LEU A 80 9.17 -3.71 0.16
N SER A 81 8.12 -3.83 -0.66
CA SER A 81 8.03 -4.82 -1.74
C SER A 81 9.20 -4.66 -2.73
N LYS A 82 9.49 -3.43 -3.17
CA LYS A 82 10.64 -3.16 -4.05
C LYS A 82 11.98 -3.55 -3.41
N ALA A 83 12.18 -3.20 -2.13
CA ALA A 83 13.41 -3.53 -1.42
C ALA A 83 13.60 -5.05 -1.31
N LEU A 84 12.54 -5.78 -0.96
CA LEU A 84 12.57 -7.24 -0.86
C LEU A 84 12.78 -7.92 -2.22
N LEU A 85 12.15 -7.42 -3.29
CA LEU A 85 12.36 -7.94 -4.65
C LEU A 85 13.79 -7.71 -5.14
N LYS A 86 14.39 -6.57 -4.80
CA LYS A 86 15.80 -6.32 -5.09
C LYS A 86 16.71 -7.29 -4.33
N GLU A 87 16.48 -7.49 -3.04
CA GLU A 87 17.26 -8.44 -2.23
C GLU A 87 17.13 -9.87 -2.76
N LEU A 88 15.92 -10.30 -3.13
CA LEU A 88 15.71 -11.60 -3.77
C LEU A 88 16.44 -11.69 -5.12
N THR A 89 16.41 -10.62 -5.92
CA THR A 89 17.15 -10.57 -7.20
C THR A 89 18.64 -10.79 -7.00
N ASP A 90 19.23 -10.12 -5.99
CA ASP A 90 20.65 -10.26 -5.68
C ASP A 90 20.99 -11.67 -5.19
N LEU A 91 20.13 -12.28 -4.36
CA LEU A 91 20.28 -13.67 -3.92
C LEU A 91 20.21 -14.67 -5.09
N VAL A 92 19.25 -14.50 -5.99
CA VAL A 92 19.09 -15.36 -7.18
C VAL A 92 20.28 -15.22 -8.11
N ASN A 93 20.76 -14.00 -8.36
CA ASN A 93 21.95 -13.77 -9.19
C ASN A 93 23.17 -14.48 -8.60
N ALA A 94 23.37 -14.39 -7.28
CA ALA A 94 24.47 -15.07 -6.60
C ALA A 94 24.35 -16.60 -6.69
N ALA A 95 23.14 -17.15 -6.53
CA ALA A 95 22.89 -18.58 -6.67
C ALA A 95 23.17 -19.07 -8.10
N GLU A 96 22.74 -18.32 -9.13
CA GLU A 96 23.01 -18.64 -10.53
C GLU A 96 24.51 -18.57 -10.86
N GLU A 97 25.23 -17.56 -10.36
CA GLU A 97 26.67 -17.44 -10.54
C GLU A 97 27.42 -18.59 -9.87
N SER A 98 27.05 -18.95 -8.63
CA SER A 98 27.63 -20.09 -7.93
C SER A 98 27.32 -21.42 -8.63
N SER A 99 26.12 -21.60 -9.19
CA SER A 99 25.77 -22.77 -10.00
C SER A 99 26.59 -22.86 -11.28
N LYS A 100 26.84 -21.75 -11.97
CA LYS A 100 27.75 -21.71 -13.13
C LYS A 100 29.18 -22.05 -12.73
N ASN A 101 29.68 -21.51 -11.63
CA ASN A 101 31.02 -21.83 -11.12
C ASN A 101 31.17 -23.33 -10.80
N LEU A 102 30.15 -23.94 -10.20
CA LEU A 102 30.09 -25.39 -9.98
C LEU A 102 30.18 -26.16 -11.31
N GLN A 103 29.40 -25.76 -12.32
CA GLN A 103 29.45 -26.39 -13.65
C GLN A 103 30.84 -26.27 -14.29
N GLU A 104 31.44 -25.07 -14.27
CA GLU A 104 32.79 -24.84 -14.82
C GLU A 104 33.86 -25.71 -14.14
N LYS A 105 33.78 -25.83 -12.81
CA LYS A 105 34.69 -26.69 -12.03
C LYS A 105 34.45 -28.18 -12.27
N ALA A 106 33.23 -28.58 -12.64
CA ALA A 106 32.89 -29.96 -12.94
C ALA A 106 33.30 -30.39 -14.35
N LYS A 107 33.48 -29.46 -15.30
CA LYS A 107 33.87 -29.75 -16.69
C LYS A 107 35.05 -30.72 -16.88
N PRO A 108 36.15 -30.67 -16.08
CA PRO A 108 37.24 -31.61 -16.27
C PRO A 108 36.83 -33.07 -16.03
N LEU A 109 35.80 -33.31 -15.21
CA LEU A 109 35.23 -34.64 -14.96
C LEU A 109 34.24 -35.09 -16.05
N GLU A 110 33.91 -34.21 -17.01
CA GLU A 110 33.03 -34.55 -18.13
C GLU A 110 33.83 -35.11 -19.32
N GLY A 111 33.48 -36.32 -19.77
CA GLY A 111 34.06 -36.97 -20.96
C GLY A 111 35.13 -38.03 -20.65
N ASP A 112 35.79 -38.53 -21.70
CA ASP A 112 36.75 -39.65 -21.65
C ASP A 112 38.22 -39.18 -21.55
N ALA A 113 38.47 -37.98 -21.02
CA ALA A 113 39.83 -37.48 -20.86
C ALA A 113 40.60 -38.34 -19.83
N GLU A 114 41.80 -38.82 -20.20
CA GLU A 114 42.70 -39.44 -19.23
C GLU A 114 43.22 -38.36 -18.26
N LEU A 115 42.59 -38.27 -17.09
CA LEU A 115 43.06 -37.48 -15.96
C LEU A 115 43.90 -38.33 -15.02
N SER A 116 44.91 -37.72 -14.40
CA SER A 116 45.63 -38.38 -13.31
C SER A 116 44.75 -38.49 -12.07
N VAL A 117 45.06 -39.40 -11.16
CA VAL A 117 44.34 -39.54 -9.87
C VAL A 117 44.40 -38.23 -9.07
N GLU A 118 45.54 -37.53 -9.10
CA GLU A 118 45.73 -36.24 -8.42
C GLU A 118 44.85 -35.14 -9.03
N ASP A 119 44.70 -35.10 -10.37
CA ASP A 119 43.82 -34.13 -11.06
C ASP A 119 42.34 -34.41 -10.76
N VAL A 120 41.96 -35.69 -10.66
CA VAL A 120 40.61 -36.10 -10.27
C VAL A 120 40.30 -35.66 -8.84
N GLU A 121 41.19 -35.95 -7.88
CA GLU A 121 41.01 -35.55 -6.48
C GLU A 121 40.95 -34.02 -6.32
N GLY A 122 41.82 -33.28 -7.00
CA GLY A 122 41.81 -31.81 -6.98
C GLY A 122 40.52 -31.22 -7.54
N THR A 123 40.02 -31.79 -8.65
CA THR A 123 38.77 -31.34 -9.27
C THR A 123 37.57 -31.68 -8.38
N MET A 124 37.52 -32.88 -7.78
CA MET A 124 36.45 -33.27 -6.87
C MET A 124 36.35 -32.35 -5.66
N ASN A 125 37.48 -32.02 -5.01
CA ASN A 125 37.47 -31.07 -3.89
C ASN A 125 36.94 -29.69 -4.32
N ALA A 126 37.37 -29.19 -5.48
CA ALA A 126 36.91 -27.89 -5.98
C ALA A 126 35.41 -27.88 -6.31
N VAL A 127 34.87 -29.01 -6.79
CA VAL A 127 33.45 -29.25 -7.04
C VAL A 127 32.65 -29.35 -5.75
N GLU A 128 33.15 -30.06 -4.73
CA GLU A 128 32.49 -30.15 -3.43
C GLU A 128 32.33 -28.78 -2.76
N ASP A 129 33.39 -27.97 -2.75
CA ASP A 129 33.36 -26.61 -2.20
C ASP A 129 32.34 -25.73 -2.93
N ALA A 130 32.38 -25.72 -4.26
CA ALA A 130 31.43 -24.95 -5.06
C ALA A 130 29.99 -25.48 -4.94
N GLY A 131 29.82 -26.80 -4.78
CA GLY A 131 28.52 -27.43 -4.58
C GLY A 131 27.89 -27.07 -3.24
N ALA A 132 28.69 -27.01 -2.17
CA ALA A 132 28.25 -26.56 -0.85
C ALA A 132 27.82 -25.09 -0.87
N GLU A 133 28.57 -24.23 -1.56
CA GLU A 133 28.22 -22.82 -1.75
C GLU A 133 26.91 -22.65 -2.53
N ALA A 134 26.79 -23.29 -3.70
CA ALA A 134 25.61 -23.23 -4.55
C ALA A 134 24.35 -23.72 -3.82
N LYS A 135 24.47 -24.81 -3.05
CA LYS A 135 23.39 -25.34 -2.22
C LYS A 135 22.95 -24.35 -1.13
N THR A 136 23.91 -23.67 -0.50
CA THR A 136 23.63 -22.68 0.55
C THR A 136 22.89 -21.48 -0.03
N LEU A 137 23.34 -20.94 -1.18
CA LEU A 137 22.71 -19.80 -1.83
C LEU A 137 21.30 -20.13 -2.37
N THR A 138 21.12 -21.30 -2.98
CA THR A 138 19.80 -21.77 -3.45
C THR A 138 18.82 -21.93 -2.28
N LYS A 139 19.31 -22.45 -1.15
CA LYS A 139 18.50 -22.54 0.08
C LYS A 139 18.13 -21.15 0.60
N SER A 140 19.07 -20.20 0.63
CA SER A 140 18.79 -18.82 1.05
C SER A 140 17.70 -18.17 0.18
N CYS A 141 17.68 -18.42 -1.13
CA CYS A 141 16.61 -17.94 -2.01
C CYS A 141 15.24 -18.51 -1.58
N THR A 142 15.18 -19.83 -1.33
CA THR A 142 13.96 -20.52 -0.92
C THR A 142 13.46 -20.06 0.45
N ASP A 143 14.35 -19.91 1.42
CA ASP A 143 14.04 -19.43 2.78
C ASP A 143 13.56 -17.97 2.73
N PHE A 144 14.18 -17.14 1.88
CA PHE A 144 13.77 -15.76 1.68
C PHE A 144 12.37 -15.66 1.06
N ILE A 145 12.06 -16.44 0.03
CA ILE A 145 10.70 -16.48 -0.55
C ILE A 145 9.68 -16.97 0.47
N THR A 146 10.01 -18.01 1.23
CA THR A 146 9.08 -18.57 2.22
C THR A 146 8.77 -17.57 3.32
N SER A 147 9.77 -16.82 3.78
CA SER A 147 9.61 -15.85 4.87
C SER A 147 9.06 -14.50 4.41
N LYS A 148 9.49 -14.00 3.25
CA LYS A 148 9.21 -12.63 2.77
C LYS A 148 8.26 -12.57 1.58
N GLY A 149 7.92 -13.70 0.98
CA GLY A 149 7.04 -13.78 -0.20
C GLY A 149 5.68 -13.09 -0.04
N PRO A 150 5.01 -13.13 1.13
CA PRO A 150 3.77 -12.38 1.34
C PRO A 150 3.96 -10.85 1.30
N GLU A 151 5.10 -10.36 1.79
CA GLU A 151 5.45 -8.93 1.88
C GLU A 151 5.92 -8.36 0.53
N MET A 152 6.41 -9.23 -0.37
CA MET A 152 6.76 -8.88 -1.75
C MET A 152 5.54 -8.67 -2.65
N LYS A 153 4.37 -9.23 -2.29
CA LYS A 153 3.15 -9.07 -3.09
C LYS A 153 2.65 -7.63 -3.01
N ASP A 154 2.39 -7.07 -4.18
CA ASP A 154 1.87 -5.71 -4.31
C ASP A 154 0.52 -5.56 -3.58
N PRO A 155 0.35 -4.55 -2.70
CA PRO A 155 -0.91 -4.29 -2.00
C PRO A 155 -1.97 -3.64 -2.87
N SER A 156 -1.63 -3.23 -4.11
CA SER A 156 -2.59 -2.59 -4.99
C SER A 156 -3.77 -3.52 -5.23
N ILE A 157 -4.94 -3.09 -4.76
CA ILE A 157 -6.22 -3.61 -5.23
C ILE A 157 -6.29 -3.17 -6.69
N GLN A 158 -5.75 -4.02 -7.56
CA GLN A 158 -5.92 -3.84 -8.98
C GLN A 158 -7.41 -4.05 -9.30
N PRO A 159 -8.04 -3.15 -10.07
CA PRO A 159 -9.40 -3.39 -10.54
C PRO A 159 -9.45 -4.74 -11.27
N ALA A 160 -10.55 -5.48 -11.10
CA ALA A 160 -10.70 -6.81 -11.69
C ALA A 160 -10.43 -6.75 -13.21
N GLY A 161 -9.44 -7.51 -13.68
CA GLY A 161 -9.02 -7.55 -15.08
C GLY A 161 -7.81 -6.68 -15.45
N ALA A 162 -7.21 -5.95 -14.51
CA ALA A 162 -5.95 -5.24 -14.76
C ALA A 162 -4.74 -6.20 -14.84
N SER A 163 -3.77 -5.81 -15.67
CA SER A 163 -2.50 -6.52 -15.85
C SER A 163 -1.75 -6.67 -14.51
N PRO A 164 -1.06 -7.80 -14.27
CA PRO A 164 -0.24 -7.98 -13.07
C PRO A 164 0.70 -6.80 -12.86
N SER A 165 0.81 -6.30 -11.62
CA SER A 165 1.75 -5.22 -11.33
C SER A 165 3.19 -5.65 -11.61
N GLU A 166 4.07 -4.68 -11.86
CA GLU A 166 5.50 -4.91 -12.13
C GLU A 166 6.13 -5.78 -11.04
N ALA A 167 5.85 -5.50 -9.76
CA ALA A 167 6.31 -6.31 -8.63
C ALA A 167 5.88 -7.78 -8.72
N LYS A 168 4.64 -8.04 -9.15
CA LYS A 168 4.14 -9.41 -9.35
C LYS A 168 4.81 -10.11 -10.54
N GLN A 169 5.08 -9.38 -11.62
CA GLN A 169 5.80 -9.92 -12.79
C GLN A 169 7.23 -10.29 -12.40
N THR A 170 7.96 -9.38 -11.76
CA THR A 170 9.32 -9.61 -11.27
C THR A 170 9.39 -10.79 -10.31
N LEU A 171 8.45 -10.91 -9.36
CA LEU A 171 8.42 -12.06 -8.45
C LEU A 171 8.24 -13.38 -9.22
N VAL A 172 7.34 -13.42 -10.21
CA VAL A 172 7.13 -14.62 -11.03
C VAL A 172 8.37 -14.95 -11.86
N GLU A 173 9.07 -13.97 -12.41
CA GLU A 173 10.33 -14.18 -13.13
C GLU A 173 11.42 -14.76 -12.21
N LEU A 174 11.57 -14.21 -10.99
CA LEU A 174 12.52 -14.70 -10.00
C LEU A 174 12.20 -16.14 -9.54
N LEU A 175 10.92 -16.49 -9.41
CA LEU A 175 10.50 -17.84 -9.06
C LEU A 175 10.80 -18.88 -10.13
N HIS A 176 10.91 -18.50 -11.40
CA HIS A 176 11.32 -19.44 -12.47
C HIS A 176 12.83 -19.67 -12.52
N ARG A 177 13.62 -18.85 -11.81
CA ARG A 177 15.09 -18.89 -11.82
C ARG A 177 15.69 -19.69 -10.67
N ILE A 178 14.86 -20.13 -9.72
CA ILE A 178 15.23 -20.92 -8.53
C ILE A 178 14.73 -22.34 -8.71
#